data_AF-A0A5N7CV80-F1
#
_entry.id   AF-A0A5N7CV80-F1
#
_cell.length_a   1.000
_cell.length_b   1.000
_cell.length_c   1.000
_cell.angle_alpha   90.00
_cell.angle_beta   90.00
_cell.angle_gamma   90.00
#
_symmetry.space_group_name_H-M   'P 1'
#
loop_
_entity.id
_entity.type
_entity.pdbx_description
1 polymer ?
#
loop_
_entity_poly.entity_id
_entity_poly.type
_entity_poly.pdbx_seq_one_letter_code
_entity_poly.pdbx_strand_id
1 'polypeptide(L)'
;MVSLRGLLKISQRHPRPTASALRASTVAPASGSPFINNSQGASAAVADLSDALGTVFDQIDLDGDLNGQINGLLDRLDQEASKYSNSQLKDEHYPDWDCSPEKAELISIAWRCAREVYETSSGLPIGPVRNGEWKLEPGDCVVPSTDGTIKAVSFSRVSSVEKATDHKDLPVLVVAIRGSASAVDHMVNANYEPRNADDFIDISRLAPENSTNLQAHSGFLNSAKALDKTVSQGIKNYIRQNASEYSHVLFTGHSAGGAVASLLFLRHIAQESV
;
A
#
# COMPACT_ATOMS: atom_id res chain seq x y z
N MET A 1 -18.14 29.83 -5.37
CA MET A 1 -17.44 29.41 -4.14
C MET A 1 -18.48 29.12 -3.08
N VAL A 2 -18.69 27.86 -2.73
CA VAL A 2 -19.53 27.51 -1.57
C VAL A 2 -18.65 27.71 -0.33
N SER A 3 -19.09 28.55 0.61
CA SER A 3 -18.38 28.74 1.88
C SER A 3 -18.37 27.42 2.66
N LEU A 4 -17.29 27.13 3.39
CA LEU A 4 -17.15 25.94 4.26
C LEU A 4 -18.35 25.83 5.23
N ARG A 5 -18.83 26.97 5.75
CA ARG A 5 -20.07 27.07 6.54
C ARG A 5 -21.31 26.58 5.78
N GLY A 6 -21.39 26.86 4.48
CA GLY A 6 -22.49 26.42 3.62
C GLY A 6 -22.49 24.90 3.42
N LEU A 7 -21.32 24.29 3.21
CA LEU A 7 -21.18 22.83 3.08
C LEU A 7 -21.56 22.08 4.37
N LEU A 8 -21.11 22.59 5.53
CA LEU A 8 -21.44 21.99 6.83
C LEU A 8 -22.94 22.10 7.17
N LYS A 9 -23.59 23.24 6.85
CA LYS A 9 -25.05 23.40 7.00
C LYS A 9 -25.86 22.47 6.08
N ILE A 10 -25.32 22.11 4.92
CA ILE A 10 -25.94 21.13 4.01
C ILE A 10 -25.81 19.71 4.58
N SER A 11 -24.65 19.36 5.14
CA SER A 11 -24.41 18.06 5.77
C SER A 11 -25.34 17.79 6.95
N GLN A 12 -25.58 18.78 7.83
CA GLN A 12 -26.54 18.67 8.94
C GLN A 12 -28.01 18.51 8.49
N ARG A 13 -28.34 18.85 7.23
CA ARG A 13 -29.73 18.84 6.72
C ARG A 13 -30.10 17.59 5.92
N HIS A 14 -29.14 16.75 5.54
CA HIS A 14 -29.43 15.52 4.78
C HIS A 14 -29.66 14.31 5.70
N PRO A 15 -30.55 13.37 5.34
CA PRO A 15 -30.78 12.18 6.12
C PRO A 15 -29.50 11.35 6.18
N ARG A 16 -29.12 10.92 7.39
CA ARG A 16 -28.01 9.99 7.66
C ARG A 16 -28.13 8.78 6.71
N PRO A 17 -27.06 8.37 5.99
CA PRO A 17 -26.96 6.98 5.58
C PRO A 17 -27.04 6.16 6.86
N THR A 18 -28.07 5.32 7.01
CA THR A 18 -28.28 4.60 8.27
C THR A 18 -27.13 3.62 8.48
N ALA A 19 -26.21 3.94 9.40
CA ALA A 19 -25.15 3.04 9.87
C ALA A 19 -25.71 1.65 10.24
N SER A 20 -26.98 1.57 10.65
CA SER A 20 -27.72 0.32 10.86
C SER A 20 -27.82 -0.59 9.62
N ALA A 21 -27.96 -0.04 8.42
CA ALA A 21 -28.02 -0.83 7.18
C ALA A 21 -26.63 -1.36 6.79
N LEU A 22 -25.58 -0.58 7.04
CA LEU A 22 -24.18 -1.00 6.85
C LEU A 22 -23.74 -2.03 7.90
N ARG A 23 -24.22 -1.93 9.14
CA ARG A 23 -24.02 -2.95 10.18
C ARG A 23 -24.77 -4.25 9.88
N ALA A 24 -25.91 -4.20 9.19
CA ALA A 24 -26.61 -5.40 8.78
C ALA A 24 -25.84 -6.21 7.72
N SER A 25 -25.04 -5.55 6.88
CA SER A 25 -24.23 -6.24 5.85
C SER A 25 -22.95 -6.89 6.41
N THR A 26 -22.54 -6.62 7.65
CA THR A 26 -21.38 -7.25 8.31
C THR A 26 -21.70 -8.62 8.93
N VAL A 27 -22.97 -8.99 9.08
CA VAL A 27 -23.42 -10.20 9.80
C VAL A 27 -23.35 -11.48 8.95
N ALA A 28 -23.10 -11.38 7.64
CA ALA A 28 -22.98 -12.57 6.79
C ALA A 28 -21.70 -13.37 7.12
N PRO A 29 -21.76 -14.72 7.13
CA PRO A 29 -20.62 -15.55 7.51
C PRO A 29 -19.40 -15.30 6.61
N ALA A 30 -18.20 -15.32 7.19
CA ALA A 30 -16.94 -15.22 6.47
C ALA A 30 -16.87 -16.31 5.39
N SER A 31 -17.10 -15.92 4.14
CA SER A 31 -17.37 -16.86 3.04
C SER A 31 -16.11 -17.45 2.41
N GLY A 32 -14.93 -17.13 2.96
CA GLY A 32 -13.63 -17.48 2.37
C GLY A 32 -13.28 -16.70 1.09
N SER A 33 -14.21 -15.90 0.54
CA SER A 33 -13.98 -15.07 -0.63
C SER A 33 -13.35 -13.72 -0.25
N PRO A 34 -12.18 -13.35 -0.82
CA PRO A 34 -11.52 -12.07 -0.54
C PRO A 34 -12.40 -10.86 -0.82
N PHE A 35 -13.20 -10.88 -1.89
CA PHE A 35 -14.12 -9.79 -2.23
C PHE A 35 -15.20 -9.57 -1.17
N ILE A 36 -15.82 -10.66 -0.71
CA ILE A 36 -16.87 -10.58 0.31
C ILE A 36 -16.27 -10.09 1.62
N ASN A 37 -15.09 -10.60 2.01
CA ASN A 37 -14.39 -10.14 3.20
C ASN A 37 -14.05 -8.64 3.11
N ASN A 38 -13.55 -8.18 1.95
CA ASN A 38 -13.24 -6.77 1.74
C ASN A 38 -14.50 -5.89 1.79
N SER A 39 -15.60 -6.34 1.20
CA SER A 39 -16.88 -5.63 1.23
C SER A 39 -17.48 -5.54 2.64
N GLN A 40 -17.38 -6.62 3.43
CA GLN A 40 -17.82 -6.64 4.83
C GLN A 40 -16.97 -5.72 5.69
N GLY A 41 -15.64 -5.85 5.63
CA GLY A 41 -14.72 -4.98 6.38
C GLY A 41 -14.91 -3.51 6.01
N ALA A 42 -15.07 -3.21 4.72
CA ALA A 42 -15.37 -1.84 4.27
C ALA A 42 -16.72 -1.34 4.79
N SER A 43 -17.76 -2.16 4.78
CA SER A 43 -19.08 -1.78 5.31
C SER A 43 -19.02 -1.45 6.80
N ALA A 44 -18.29 -2.26 7.58
CA ALA A 44 -18.03 -2.03 9.00
C ALA A 44 -17.30 -0.70 9.20
N ALA A 45 -16.18 -0.50 8.50
CA ALA A 45 -15.39 0.72 8.58
C ALA A 45 -16.19 1.98 8.22
N VAL A 46 -17.02 1.91 7.18
CA VAL A 46 -17.87 3.04 6.76
C VAL A 46 -18.97 3.30 7.79
N ALA A 47 -19.55 2.27 8.41
CA ALA A 47 -20.53 2.44 9.48
C ALA A 47 -19.91 3.16 10.69
N ASP A 48 -18.72 2.73 11.12
CA ASP A 48 -18.02 3.33 12.26
C ASP A 48 -17.57 4.76 11.95
N LEU A 49 -17.04 5.01 10.76
CA LEU A 49 -16.69 6.36 10.32
C LEU A 49 -17.92 7.27 10.25
N SER A 50 -19.04 6.77 9.74
CA SER A 50 -20.29 7.53 9.68
C SER A 50 -20.79 7.91 11.07
N ASP A 51 -20.72 7.01 12.05
CA ASP A 51 -21.11 7.30 13.43
C ASP A 51 -20.15 8.28 14.11
N ALA A 52 -18.84 8.13 13.87
CA ALA A 52 -17.84 9.06 14.38
C ALA A 52 -17.99 10.46 13.78
N LEU A 53 -18.18 10.57 12.46
CA LEU A 53 -18.41 11.85 11.78
C LEU A 53 -19.72 12.51 12.23
N GLY A 54 -20.78 11.71 12.41
CA GLY A 54 -22.04 12.22 12.98
C GLY A 54 -21.82 12.84 14.36
N THR A 55 -21.07 12.14 15.22
CA THR A 55 -20.72 12.64 16.56
C THR A 55 -19.89 13.93 16.51
N VAL A 56 -18.92 14.01 15.59
CA VAL A 56 -18.08 15.20 15.44
C VAL A 56 -18.87 16.38 14.88
N PHE A 57 -19.70 16.17 13.84
CA PHE A 57 -20.50 17.24 13.26
C PHE A 57 -21.60 17.76 14.19
N ASP A 58 -22.13 16.92 15.08
CA ASP A 58 -23.06 17.34 16.12
C ASP A 58 -22.38 18.22 17.19
N GLN A 59 -21.04 18.18 17.30
CA GLN A 59 -20.25 18.98 18.24
C GLN A 59 -19.74 20.31 17.66
N ILE A 60 -19.81 20.52 16.35
CA ILE A 60 -19.33 21.76 15.72
C ILE A 60 -20.39 22.86 15.86
N ASP A 61 -20.06 23.92 16.59
CA ASP A 61 -20.82 25.15 16.62
C ASP A 61 -20.46 26.01 15.40
N LEU A 62 -21.38 26.06 14.45
CA LEU A 62 -21.22 26.79 13.19
C LEU A 62 -21.26 28.31 13.36
N ASP A 63 -21.79 28.81 14.47
CA ASP A 63 -21.91 30.24 14.75
C ASP A 63 -20.77 30.74 15.67
N GLY A 64 -20.00 29.82 16.28
CA GLY A 64 -18.79 30.07 17.07
C GLY A 64 -17.49 30.21 16.28
N ASP A 65 -16.34 30.16 16.97
CA ASP A 65 -15.01 30.20 16.35
C ASP A 65 -14.66 28.85 15.70
N LEU A 66 -14.90 28.74 14.39
CA LEU A 66 -14.60 27.52 13.64
C LEU A 66 -13.11 27.19 13.59
N ASN A 67 -12.22 28.19 13.54
CA ASN A 67 -10.78 27.94 13.41
C ASN A 67 -10.23 27.35 14.71
N GLY A 68 -10.65 27.88 15.87
CA GLY A 68 -10.33 27.29 17.17
C GLY A 68 -10.87 25.87 17.33
N GLN A 69 -12.09 25.60 16.86
CA GLN A 69 -12.68 24.25 16.89
C GLN A 69 -11.93 23.25 15.98
N ILE A 70 -11.53 23.66 14.78
CA ILE A 70 -10.74 22.82 13.87
C ILE A 70 -9.35 22.52 14.47
N ASN A 71 -8.68 23.54 15.04
CA ASN A 71 -7.41 23.33 15.71
C ASN A 71 -7.55 22.37 16.90
N GLY A 72 -8.62 22.49 17.69
CA GLY A 72 -8.91 21.54 18.78
C GLY A 72 -9.16 20.10 18.29
N LEU A 73 -9.76 19.92 17.10
CA LEU A 73 -9.89 18.59 16.48
C LEU A 73 -8.54 18.02 16.02
N LEU A 74 -7.66 18.86 15.47
CA LEU A 74 -6.30 18.46 15.11
C LEU A 74 -5.48 18.05 16.35
N ASP A 75 -5.51 18.86 17.41
CA ASP A 75 -4.84 18.54 18.68
C ASP A 75 -5.32 17.20 19.26
N ARG A 76 -6.61 16.92 19.14
CA ARG A 76 -7.19 15.64 19.58
C ARG A 76 -6.74 14.47 18.71
N LEU A 77 -6.61 14.65 17.40
CA LEU A 77 -6.05 13.63 16.51
C LEU A 77 -4.58 13.34 16.87
N ASP A 78 -3.78 14.38 17.12
CA ASP A 78 -2.39 14.23 17.56
C ASP A 78 -2.30 13.51 18.92
N GLN A 79 -3.19 13.84 19.86
CA GLN A 79 -3.28 13.14 21.14
C GLN A 79 -3.63 11.67 20.97
N GLU A 80 -4.62 11.33 20.13
CA GLU A 80 -4.96 9.93 19.84
C GLU A 80 -3.79 9.19 19.17
N ALA A 81 -3.13 9.82 18.19
CA ALA A 81 -1.94 9.25 17.56
C ALA A 81 -0.82 9.01 18.59
N SER A 82 -0.61 9.94 19.52
CA SER A 82 0.45 9.84 20.54
C SER A 82 0.31 8.64 21.49
N LYS A 83 -0.91 8.08 21.62
CA LYS A 83 -1.17 6.87 22.44
C LYS A 83 -0.46 5.63 21.90
N TYR A 84 -0.11 5.62 20.63
CA TYR A 84 0.60 4.50 20.01
C TYR A 84 2.09 4.64 20.26
N SER A 85 2.72 3.57 20.75
CA SER A 85 4.16 3.55 21.08
C SER A 85 5.09 3.73 19.87
N ASN A 86 4.54 3.60 18.66
CA ASN A 86 5.22 3.79 17.37
C ASN A 86 4.72 5.06 16.64
N SER A 87 4.06 5.97 17.36
CA SER A 87 3.59 7.25 16.79
C SER A 87 4.71 8.20 16.41
N GLN A 88 5.91 7.99 16.96
CA GLN A 88 7.13 8.70 16.64
C GLN A 88 8.28 7.70 16.51
N LEU A 89 9.21 7.98 15.60
CA LEU A 89 10.50 7.30 15.55
C LEU A 89 11.35 7.84 16.70
N LYS A 90 11.97 6.94 17.48
CA LYS A 90 12.91 7.36 18.52
C LYS A 90 14.25 7.70 17.85
N ASP A 91 14.63 8.97 17.88
CA ASP A 91 15.85 9.49 17.22
C ASP A 91 17.14 8.76 17.65
N GLU A 92 17.12 8.13 18.82
CA GLU A 92 18.29 7.50 19.45
C GLU A 92 18.82 6.23 18.77
N HIS A 93 18.09 5.66 17.78
CA HIS A 93 18.38 4.32 17.25
C HIS A 93 18.72 4.26 15.75
N TYR A 94 18.74 5.39 15.05
CA TYR A 94 18.93 5.40 13.60
C TYR A 94 20.06 6.36 13.21
N PRO A 95 21.02 5.92 12.37
CA PRO A 95 22.01 6.84 11.83
C PRO A 95 21.32 7.91 10.98
N ASP A 96 21.91 9.10 10.92
CA ASP A 96 21.47 10.14 9.99
C ASP A 96 21.34 9.55 8.58
N TRP A 97 20.21 9.80 7.94
CA TRP A 97 19.98 9.32 6.58
C TRP A 97 20.94 10.02 5.62
N ASP A 98 21.86 9.27 5.03
CA ASP A 98 22.69 9.71 3.92
C ASP A 98 22.24 9.06 2.60
N CYS A 99 21.98 9.91 1.61
CA CYS A 99 21.49 9.51 0.29
C CYS A 99 22.61 9.71 -0.74
N SER A 100 23.38 8.66 -0.98
CA SER A 100 24.37 8.68 -2.07
C SER A 100 23.68 8.88 -3.43
N PRO A 101 24.39 9.40 -4.44
CA PRO A 101 23.84 9.55 -5.79
C PRO A 101 23.24 8.25 -6.36
N GLU A 102 23.89 7.11 -6.10
CA GLU A 102 23.44 5.79 -6.57
C GLU A 102 22.12 5.38 -5.88
N LYS A 103 22.00 5.62 -4.57
CA LYS A 103 20.76 5.40 -3.83
C LYS A 103 19.64 6.32 -4.32
N ALA A 104 19.95 7.60 -4.54
CA ALA A 104 18.99 8.57 -5.07
C ALA A 104 18.47 8.16 -6.46
N GLU A 105 19.35 7.57 -7.27
CA GLU A 105 19.01 7.03 -8.58
C GLU A 105 18.10 5.80 -8.49
N LEU A 106 18.41 4.84 -7.62
CA LEU A 106 17.53 3.68 -7.37
C LEU A 106 16.16 4.11 -6.83
N ILE A 107 16.10 5.10 -5.93
CA ILE A 107 14.84 5.67 -5.44
C ILE A 107 14.07 6.31 -6.60
N SER A 108 14.75 7.02 -7.50
CA SER A 108 14.13 7.64 -8.68
C SER A 108 13.56 6.60 -9.64
N ILE A 109 14.28 5.49 -9.86
CA ILE A 109 13.82 4.33 -10.63
C ILE A 109 12.57 3.71 -9.97
N ALA A 110 12.64 3.42 -8.66
CA ALA A 110 11.55 2.83 -7.90
C ALA A 110 10.29 3.71 -7.91
N TRP A 111 10.45 5.02 -7.75
CA TRP A 111 9.36 6.00 -7.83
C TRP A 111 8.73 6.04 -9.21
N ARG A 112 9.56 6.06 -10.26
CA ARG A 112 9.09 6.04 -11.64
C ARG A 112 8.23 4.81 -11.91
N CYS A 113 8.71 3.61 -11.57
CA CYS A 113 7.94 2.38 -11.78
C CYS A 113 6.64 2.36 -10.96
N ALA A 114 6.67 2.86 -9.72
CA ALA A 114 5.47 2.97 -8.87
C ALA A 114 4.42 3.94 -9.43
N ARG A 115 4.82 4.94 -10.21
CA ARG A 115 3.91 5.83 -10.94
C ARG A 115 3.43 5.17 -12.24
N GLU A 116 4.35 4.62 -13.03
CA GLU A 116 4.09 4.06 -14.36
C GLU A 116 3.10 2.88 -14.33
N VAL A 117 3.08 2.07 -13.26
CA VAL A 117 2.12 0.97 -13.11
C VAL A 117 0.65 1.43 -13.17
N TYR A 118 0.34 2.69 -12.83
CA TYR A 118 -1.00 3.26 -13.02
C TYR A 118 -1.37 3.39 -14.50
N GLU A 119 -0.42 3.84 -15.32
CA GLU A 119 -0.60 4.06 -16.75
C GLU A 119 -0.62 2.73 -17.51
N THR A 120 0.34 1.83 -17.23
CA THR A 120 0.39 0.50 -17.87
C THR A 120 -0.86 -0.31 -17.57
N SER A 121 -1.40 -0.23 -16.35
CA SER A 121 -2.64 -0.91 -15.98
C SER A 121 -3.88 -0.37 -16.71
N SER A 122 -3.78 0.83 -17.29
CA SER A 122 -4.83 1.47 -18.08
C SER A 122 -4.71 1.18 -19.59
N GLY A 123 -3.77 0.31 -19.99
CA GLY A 123 -3.55 -0.05 -21.40
C GLY A 123 -2.69 0.94 -22.18
N LEU A 124 -2.08 1.93 -21.52
CA LEU A 124 -1.15 2.85 -22.16
C LEU A 124 0.23 2.17 -22.28
N PRO A 125 0.78 2.03 -23.50
CA PRO A 125 2.11 1.47 -23.68
C PRO A 125 3.16 2.44 -23.16
N ILE A 126 4.05 1.93 -22.31
CA ILE A 126 5.22 2.67 -21.82
C ILE A 126 6.42 2.15 -22.59
N GLY A 127 7.13 3.05 -23.26
CA GLY A 127 8.35 2.72 -24.00
C GLY A 127 9.55 2.56 -23.06
N PRO A 128 10.67 1.98 -23.56
CA PRO A 128 11.91 1.93 -22.81
C PRO A 128 12.40 3.34 -22.48
N VAL A 129 12.92 3.51 -21.28
CA VAL A 129 13.50 4.77 -20.81
C VAL A 129 15.00 4.58 -20.70
N ARG A 130 15.77 5.52 -21.25
CA ARG A 130 17.23 5.53 -21.09
C ARG A 130 17.64 6.80 -20.38
N ASN A 131 18.35 6.64 -19.28
CA ASN A 131 19.22 7.66 -18.72
C ASN A 131 20.64 7.39 -19.25
N GLY A 132 21.56 8.38 -19.21
CA GLY A 132 22.93 8.22 -19.71
C GLY A 132 23.62 6.95 -19.20
N GLU A 133 23.30 6.53 -17.97
CA GLU A 133 23.96 5.43 -17.25
C GLU A 133 23.16 4.12 -17.23
N TRP A 134 21.83 4.17 -17.26
CA TRP A 134 20.96 2.99 -17.20
C TRP A 134 19.83 3.01 -18.22
N LYS A 135 19.35 1.82 -18.57
CA LYS A 135 18.14 1.62 -19.37
C LYS A 135 17.11 0.84 -18.55
N LEU A 136 15.87 1.30 -18.62
CA LEU A 136 14.69 0.67 -18.06
C LEU A 136 13.85 0.14 -19.21
N GLU A 137 13.64 -1.18 -19.19
CA GLU A 137 12.84 -1.92 -20.15
C GLU A 137 11.55 -2.39 -19.44
N PRO A 138 10.39 -1.81 -19.77
CA PRO A 138 9.11 -2.29 -19.26
C PRO A 138 8.90 -3.74 -19.68
N GLY A 139 8.50 -4.60 -18.73
CA GLY A 139 8.16 -5.99 -18.99
C GLY A 139 6.68 -6.27 -18.77
N ASP A 140 6.39 -7.48 -18.29
CA ASP A 140 5.02 -7.95 -18.12
C ASP A 140 4.23 -7.08 -17.12
N CYS A 141 2.93 -6.95 -17.38
CA CYS A 141 1.99 -6.27 -16.50
C CYS A 141 0.79 -7.17 -16.20
N VAL A 142 0.50 -7.34 -14.92
CA VAL A 142 -0.70 -7.99 -14.41
C VAL A 142 -1.79 -6.95 -14.31
N VAL A 143 -2.90 -7.19 -15.00
CA VAL A 143 -4.09 -6.34 -14.91
C VAL A 143 -4.78 -6.54 -13.56
N PRO A 144 -5.38 -5.47 -12.98
CA PRO A 144 -6.09 -5.60 -11.72
C PRO A 144 -7.35 -6.46 -11.91
N SER A 145 -7.73 -7.23 -10.89
CA SER A 145 -8.99 -7.97 -10.91
C SER A 145 -10.17 -7.04 -10.68
N THR A 146 -11.35 -7.42 -11.18
CA THR A 146 -12.60 -6.68 -11.01
C THR A 146 -13.05 -6.59 -9.56
N ASP A 147 -12.61 -7.55 -8.74
CA ASP A 147 -12.90 -7.63 -7.31
C ASP A 147 -11.87 -6.86 -6.44
N GLY A 148 -10.86 -6.26 -7.07
CA GLY A 148 -9.83 -5.45 -6.43
C GLY A 148 -8.82 -6.23 -5.58
N THR A 149 -8.96 -7.56 -5.48
CA THR A 149 -8.04 -8.40 -4.73
C THR A 149 -6.66 -8.39 -5.39
N ILE A 150 -6.60 -8.62 -6.70
CA ILE A 150 -5.38 -8.51 -7.50
C ILE A 150 -5.21 -7.04 -7.89
N LYS A 151 -4.17 -6.40 -7.35
CA LYS A 151 -3.74 -5.07 -7.80
C LYS A 151 -2.92 -5.20 -9.08
N ALA A 152 -2.87 -4.12 -9.85
CA ALA A 152 -2.00 -4.10 -11.02
C ALA A 152 -0.53 -4.19 -10.59
N VAL A 153 0.26 -5.00 -11.28
CA VAL A 153 1.68 -5.20 -10.99
C VAL A 153 2.46 -5.15 -12.28
N SER A 154 3.53 -4.36 -12.34
CA SER A 154 4.47 -4.37 -13.47
C SER A 154 5.83 -4.89 -13.06
N PHE A 155 6.49 -5.52 -14.02
CA PHE A 155 7.84 -6.07 -13.91
C PHE A 155 8.76 -5.32 -14.87
N SER A 156 9.51 -4.34 -14.38
CA SER A 156 10.43 -3.55 -15.22
C SER A 156 11.87 -3.97 -14.96
N ARG A 157 12.64 -4.19 -16.03
CA ARG A 157 14.06 -4.53 -15.93
C ARG A 157 14.90 -3.28 -16.05
N VAL A 158 15.83 -3.07 -15.12
CA VAL A 158 16.82 -1.99 -15.21
C VAL A 158 18.21 -2.59 -15.31
N SER A 159 19.01 -2.05 -16.23
CA SER A 159 20.38 -2.50 -16.49
C SER A 159 21.26 -1.32 -16.88
N SER A 160 22.56 -1.46 -16.65
CA SER A 160 23.52 -0.46 -17.10
C SER A 160 23.56 -0.37 -18.64
N VAL A 161 23.77 0.85 -19.14
CA VAL A 161 23.97 1.13 -20.58
C VAL A 161 25.33 0.61 -21.07
N GLU A 162 26.36 0.65 -20.22
CA GLU A 162 27.70 0.16 -20.52
C GLU A 162 28.05 -1.01 -19.60
N LYS A 163 28.61 -2.11 -20.14
CA LYS A 163 29.02 -3.28 -19.35
C LYS A 163 30.12 -2.99 -18.31
N ALA A 164 30.73 -1.80 -18.34
CA ALA A 164 31.92 -1.45 -17.57
C ALA A 164 31.65 -0.52 -16.37
N THR A 165 30.45 0.04 -16.23
CA THR A 165 30.10 0.76 -15.00
C THR A 165 29.75 -0.24 -13.91
N ASP A 166 30.57 -0.27 -12.86
CA ASP A 166 30.44 -1.12 -11.67
C ASP A 166 29.27 -0.62 -10.79
N HIS A 167 28.07 -0.56 -11.37
CA HIS A 167 26.85 -0.17 -10.68
C HIS A 167 26.38 -1.39 -9.90
N LYS A 168 26.81 -1.48 -8.64
CA LYS A 168 26.71 -2.69 -7.80
C LYS A 168 25.31 -3.23 -7.59
N ASP A 169 24.30 -2.41 -7.83
CA ASP A 169 22.89 -2.75 -7.64
C ASP A 169 22.16 -3.05 -8.98
N LEU A 170 22.88 -3.06 -10.11
CA LEU A 170 22.37 -3.41 -11.43
C LEU A 170 23.01 -4.72 -11.93
N PRO A 171 22.27 -5.57 -12.66
CA PRO A 171 20.87 -5.40 -13.08
C PRO A 171 19.86 -5.64 -11.95
N VAL A 172 18.72 -4.94 -12.03
CA VAL A 172 17.61 -5.07 -11.07
C VAL A 172 16.28 -5.31 -11.77
N LEU A 173 15.48 -6.21 -11.20
CA LEU A 173 14.05 -6.34 -11.51
C LEU A 173 13.25 -5.47 -10.55
N VAL A 174 12.51 -4.51 -11.07
CA VAL A 174 11.58 -3.68 -10.30
C VAL A 174 10.19 -4.29 -10.37
N VAL A 175 9.67 -4.76 -9.24
CA VAL A 175 8.30 -5.22 -9.06
C VAL A 175 7.49 -4.07 -8.48
N ALA A 176 6.71 -3.39 -9.32
CA ALA A 176 5.91 -2.24 -8.92
C ALA A 176 4.44 -2.60 -8.77
N ILE A 177 3.86 -2.32 -7.60
CA ILE A 177 2.44 -2.58 -7.31
C ILE A 177 1.68 -1.27 -7.27
N ARG A 178 0.59 -1.20 -8.04
CA ARG A 178 -0.30 -0.04 -8.09
C ARG A 178 -1.01 0.15 -6.75
N GLY A 179 -1.10 1.40 -6.30
CA GLY A 179 -2.00 1.77 -5.22
C GLY A 179 -3.47 1.85 -5.66
N SER A 180 -4.25 2.68 -4.97
CA SER A 180 -5.68 2.83 -5.24
C SER A 180 -5.94 3.57 -6.55
N ALA A 181 -6.77 3.00 -7.44
CA ALA A 181 -7.19 3.66 -8.67
C ALA A 181 -8.69 3.52 -8.96
N SER A 182 -9.45 2.79 -8.12
CA SER A 182 -10.86 2.50 -8.32
C SER A 182 -11.63 2.48 -6.99
N ALA A 183 -12.97 2.58 -7.06
CA ALA A 183 -13.82 2.45 -5.87
C ALA A 183 -13.61 1.10 -5.15
N VAL A 184 -13.35 0.03 -5.92
CA VAL A 184 -13.07 -1.29 -5.36
C VAL A 184 -11.72 -1.30 -4.63
N ASP A 185 -10.71 -0.59 -5.12
CA ASP A 185 -9.45 -0.42 -4.37
C ASP A 185 -9.68 0.29 -3.03
N HIS A 186 -10.54 1.32 -3.01
CA HIS A 186 -10.89 2.01 -1.77
C HIS A 186 -11.63 1.08 -0.79
N MET A 187 -12.48 0.17 -1.29
CA MET A 187 -13.13 -0.85 -0.48
C MET A 187 -12.10 -1.80 0.15
N VAL A 188 -11.08 -2.24 -0.60
CA VAL A 188 -9.98 -3.06 -0.04
C VAL A 188 -9.25 -2.30 1.07
N ASN A 189 -8.96 -1.02 0.88
CA ASN A 189 -8.30 -0.20 1.90
C ASN A 189 -9.17 0.03 3.14
N ALA A 190 -10.50 0.04 2.99
CA ALA A 190 -11.42 0.19 4.10
C ALA A 190 -11.54 -1.12 4.92
N ASN A 191 -11.08 -2.26 4.41
CA ASN A 191 -10.96 -3.51 5.19
C ASN A 191 -9.68 -3.51 6.04
N TYR A 192 -9.67 -2.66 7.07
CA TYR A 192 -8.46 -2.30 7.83
C TYR A 192 -8.15 -3.19 9.03
N GLU A 193 -9.09 -4.04 9.47
CA GLU A 193 -8.91 -4.84 10.68
C GLU A 193 -7.61 -5.65 10.62
N PRO A 194 -6.76 -5.60 11.67
CA PRO A 194 -5.54 -6.40 11.72
C PRO A 194 -5.87 -7.90 11.68
N ARG A 195 -5.22 -8.64 10.79
CA ARG A 195 -5.34 -10.10 10.69
C ARG A 195 -3.98 -10.76 10.82
N ASN A 196 -3.95 -11.92 11.47
CA ASN A 196 -2.77 -12.76 11.56
C ASN A 196 -2.25 -13.11 10.15
N ALA A 197 -0.97 -12.87 9.92
CA ALA A 197 -0.28 -13.07 8.66
C ALA A 197 0.74 -14.23 8.71
N ASP A 198 0.79 -15.01 9.78
CA ASP A 198 1.77 -16.09 9.99
C ASP A 198 1.59 -17.24 8.99
N ASP A 199 0.36 -17.43 8.47
CA ASP A 199 0.07 -18.37 7.38
C ASP A 199 0.68 -17.93 6.03
N PHE A 200 1.17 -16.70 5.96
CA PHE A 200 1.76 -16.10 4.78
C PHE A 200 3.23 -15.73 4.97
N ILE A 201 3.60 -15.09 6.06
CA ILE A 201 4.98 -14.69 6.35
C ILE A 201 5.42 -15.45 7.59
N ASP A 202 6.36 -16.36 7.41
CA ASP A 202 6.97 -17.07 8.54
C ASP A 202 7.99 -16.15 9.22
N ILE A 203 7.50 -15.37 10.20
CA ILE A 203 8.31 -14.39 10.93
C ILE A 203 9.47 -15.04 11.69
N SER A 204 9.35 -16.32 12.05
CA SER A 204 10.41 -17.05 12.75
C SER A 204 11.69 -17.16 11.90
N ARG A 205 11.55 -17.08 10.56
CA ARG A 205 12.69 -17.09 9.62
C ARG A 205 13.34 -15.73 9.45
N LEU A 206 12.66 -14.65 9.86
CA LEU A 206 13.15 -13.27 9.74
C LEU A 206 13.66 -12.72 11.08
N ALA A 207 12.98 -13.07 12.17
CA ALA A 207 13.31 -12.65 13.53
C ALA A 207 13.04 -13.80 14.52
N PRO A 208 13.92 -14.81 14.59
CA PRO A 208 13.74 -15.99 15.43
C PRO A 208 13.53 -15.66 16.92
N GLU A 209 14.17 -14.58 17.37
CA GLU A 209 14.16 -14.10 18.76
C GLU A 209 12.85 -13.35 19.13
N ASN A 210 12.06 -12.93 18.13
CA ASN A 210 10.84 -12.12 18.29
C ASN A 210 9.65 -12.83 17.64
N SER A 211 9.25 -13.97 18.20
CA SER A 211 8.09 -14.75 17.75
C SER A 211 6.76 -14.12 18.20
N THR A 212 6.53 -12.85 17.87
CA THR A 212 5.22 -12.24 18.01
C THR A 212 4.37 -12.56 16.78
N ASN A 213 3.09 -12.85 16.98
CA ASN A 213 2.13 -13.06 15.89
C ASN A 213 2.13 -11.81 14.98
N LEU A 214 2.55 -11.95 13.73
CA LEU A 214 2.57 -10.82 12.80
C LEU A 214 1.13 -10.50 12.39
N GLN A 215 0.72 -9.26 12.63
CA GLN A 215 -0.58 -8.77 12.18
C GLN A 215 -0.40 -7.81 11.00
N ALA A 216 -1.23 -7.97 9.97
CA ALA A 216 -1.24 -7.12 8.79
C ALA A 216 -2.66 -6.62 8.51
N HIS A 217 -2.76 -5.47 7.86
CA HIS A 217 -4.02 -4.92 7.37
C HIS A 217 -4.73 -5.94 6.45
N SER A 218 -5.96 -6.35 6.79
CA SER A 218 -6.67 -7.45 6.12
C SER A 218 -6.77 -7.29 4.60
N GLY A 219 -7.18 -6.10 4.13
CA GLY A 219 -7.26 -5.82 2.70
C GLY A 219 -5.93 -6.00 1.96
N PHE A 220 -4.84 -5.43 2.47
CA PHE A 220 -3.51 -5.55 1.85
C PHE A 220 -2.95 -6.97 1.92
N LEU A 221 -3.20 -7.70 3.02
CA LEU A 221 -2.83 -9.10 3.15
C LEU A 221 -3.52 -9.97 2.10
N ASN A 222 -4.82 -9.75 1.86
CA ASN A 222 -5.56 -10.45 0.80
C ASN A 222 -4.94 -10.18 -0.58
N SER A 223 -4.59 -8.92 -0.88
CA SER A 223 -3.92 -8.57 -2.13
C SER A 223 -2.54 -9.21 -2.28
N ALA A 224 -1.73 -9.20 -1.22
CA ALA A 224 -0.41 -9.84 -1.23
C ALA A 224 -0.52 -11.35 -1.47
N LYS A 225 -1.44 -12.04 -0.78
CA LYS A 225 -1.72 -13.48 -1.00
C LYS A 225 -2.15 -13.78 -2.44
N ALA A 226 -3.00 -12.96 -3.02
CA ALA A 226 -3.45 -13.15 -4.40
C ALA A 226 -2.34 -12.92 -5.44
N LEU A 227 -1.36 -12.06 -5.11
CA LEU A 227 -0.22 -11.74 -5.99
C LEU A 227 0.98 -12.69 -5.83
N ASP A 228 1.11 -13.39 -4.69
CA ASP A 228 2.29 -14.19 -4.31
C ASP A 228 2.80 -15.08 -5.45
N LYS A 229 1.90 -15.89 -6.03
CA LYS A 229 2.26 -16.84 -7.10
C LYS A 229 2.82 -16.12 -8.33
N THR A 230 2.16 -15.05 -8.77
CA THR A 230 2.54 -14.32 -9.98
C THR A 230 3.87 -13.59 -9.78
N VAL A 231 4.03 -12.93 -8.64
CA VAL A 231 5.26 -12.22 -8.29
C VAL A 231 6.43 -13.18 -8.12
N SER A 232 6.23 -14.27 -7.38
CA SER A 232 7.23 -15.34 -7.23
C SER A 232 7.66 -15.93 -8.57
N GLN A 233 6.72 -16.12 -9.51
CA GLN A 233 7.04 -16.64 -10.84
C GLN A 233 7.82 -15.62 -11.69
N GLY A 234 7.43 -14.34 -11.63
CA GLY A 234 8.15 -13.25 -12.32
C GLY A 234 9.61 -13.14 -11.86
N ILE A 235 9.83 -13.18 -10.54
CA ILE A 235 11.17 -13.17 -9.94
C ILE A 235 11.97 -14.41 -10.37
N LYS A 236 11.39 -15.63 -10.27
CA LYS A 236 12.07 -16.87 -10.69
C LYS A 236 12.45 -16.85 -12.17
N ASN A 237 11.58 -16.30 -13.03
CA ASN A 237 11.87 -16.18 -14.46
C ASN A 237 13.04 -15.22 -14.70
N TYR A 238 13.03 -14.06 -14.02
CA TYR A 238 14.11 -13.09 -14.09
C TYR A 238 15.45 -13.67 -13.63
N ILE A 239 15.49 -14.34 -12.46
CA ILE A 239 16.72 -14.96 -11.94
C ILE A 239 17.25 -16.02 -12.92
N ARG A 240 16.37 -16.88 -13.47
CA ARG A 240 16.77 -17.91 -14.46
C ARG A 240 17.36 -17.30 -15.72
N GLN A 241 16.81 -16.19 -16.20
CA GLN A 241 17.32 -15.48 -17.38
C GLN A 241 18.66 -14.79 -17.14
N ASN A 242 19.02 -14.56 -15.88
CA ASN A 242 20.25 -13.86 -15.47
C ASN A 242 21.17 -14.76 -14.64
N ALA A 243 21.08 -16.09 -14.78
CA ALA A 243 21.80 -17.04 -13.93
C ALA A 243 23.34 -16.90 -13.95
N SER A 244 23.90 -16.17 -14.92
CA SER A 244 25.32 -15.82 -15.02
C SER A 244 25.72 -14.53 -14.31
N GLU A 245 24.78 -13.78 -13.75
CA GLU A 245 24.96 -12.45 -13.15
C GLU A 245 24.26 -12.37 -11.79
N TYR A 246 24.76 -11.50 -10.91
CA TYR A 246 24.04 -11.19 -9.68
C TYR A 246 22.73 -10.48 -10.05
N SER A 247 21.61 -10.94 -9.48
CA SER A 247 20.26 -10.49 -9.86
C SER A 247 19.62 -9.78 -8.67
N HIS A 248 19.44 -8.46 -8.74
CA HIS A 248 18.74 -7.71 -7.71
C HIS A 248 17.23 -7.72 -7.98
N VAL A 249 16.43 -7.69 -6.92
CA VAL A 249 14.98 -7.50 -6.99
C VAL A 249 14.60 -6.34 -6.09
N LEU A 250 13.87 -5.36 -6.63
CA LEU A 250 13.38 -4.19 -5.93
C LEU A 250 11.85 -4.20 -5.92
N PHE A 251 11.26 -4.17 -4.72
CA PHE A 251 9.82 -4.02 -4.55
C PHE A 251 9.48 -2.55 -4.35
N THR A 252 8.46 -2.06 -5.05
CA THR A 252 8.02 -0.66 -4.93
C THR A 252 6.51 -0.54 -5.10
N GLY A 253 5.95 0.56 -4.62
CA GLY A 253 4.55 0.90 -4.79
C GLY A 253 4.20 2.21 -4.09
N HIS A 254 3.20 2.91 -4.62
CA HIS A 254 2.67 4.14 -4.03
C HIS A 254 1.40 3.84 -3.23
N SER A 255 1.19 4.54 -2.10
CA SER A 255 0.01 4.41 -1.26
C SER A 255 -0.23 2.95 -0.83
N ALA A 256 -1.44 2.40 -0.99
CA ALA A 256 -1.76 0.99 -0.73
C ALA A 256 -0.84 0.00 -1.46
N GLY A 257 -0.29 0.38 -2.62
CA GLY A 257 0.62 -0.46 -3.38
C GLY A 257 1.94 -0.68 -2.64
N GLY A 258 2.43 0.34 -1.91
CA GLY A 258 3.63 0.22 -1.09
C GLY A 258 3.45 -0.72 0.11
N ALA A 259 2.26 -0.72 0.71
CA ALA A 259 1.93 -1.66 1.78
C ALA A 259 1.92 -3.12 1.28
N VAL A 260 1.30 -3.37 0.11
CA VAL A 260 1.29 -4.69 -0.52
C VAL A 260 2.71 -5.10 -0.97
N ALA A 261 3.50 -4.17 -1.52
CA ALA A 261 4.89 -4.40 -1.88
C ALA A 261 5.74 -4.82 -0.68
N SER A 262 5.54 -4.19 0.47
CA SER A 262 6.24 -4.53 1.71
C SER A 262 5.91 -5.95 2.19
N LEU A 263 4.64 -6.36 2.14
CA LEU A 263 4.22 -7.72 2.48
C LEU A 263 4.82 -8.78 1.53
N LEU A 264 4.85 -8.49 0.23
CA LEU A 264 5.47 -9.37 -0.77
C LEU A 264 7.00 -9.45 -0.62
N PHE A 265 7.65 -8.34 -0.28
CA PHE A 265 9.07 -8.32 0.05
C PHE A 265 9.36 -9.24 1.24
N LEU A 266 8.66 -9.05 2.37
CA LEU A 266 8.80 -9.89 3.56
C LEU A 266 8.54 -11.37 3.27
N ARG A 267 7.50 -11.67 2.48
CA ARG A 267 7.21 -13.02 2.01
C ARG A 267 8.38 -13.62 1.24
N HIS A 268 8.96 -12.86 0.32
CA HIS A 268 10.07 -13.33 -0.52
C HIS A 268 11.30 -13.66 0.32
N ILE A 269 11.74 -12.73 1.19
CA ILE A 269 12.90 -12.97 2.05
C ILE A 269 12.67 -14.10 3.07
N ALA A 270 11.45 -14.26 3.58
CA ALA A 270 11.10 -15.35 4.48
C ALA A 270 11.12 -16.72 3.77
N GLN A 271 10.98 -16.78 2.44
CA GLN A 271 11.07 -18.03 1.68
C GLN A 271 12.53 -18.40 1.35
N GLU A 272 13.34 -17.42 0.96
CA GLU A 272 14.75 -17.59 0.54
C GLU A 272 15.71 -17.90 1.69
N SER A 273 15.34 -17.64 2.95
CA SER A 273 16.16 -17.90 4.14
C SER A 273 16.26 -19.42 4.48
N VAL A 274 16.83 -20.25 3.59
CA VAL A 274 17.28 -21.64 3.84
C VAL A 274 18.79 -21.71 3.73
#